data_AF-U4V738-F1
#
_entry.id   AF-U4V738-F1
#
_cell.length_a   1.000
_cell.length_b   1.000
_cell.length_c   1.000
_cell.angle_alpha   90.00
_cell.angle_beta   90.00
_cell.angle_gamma   90.00
#
_symmetry.space_group_name_H-M   'P 1'
#
loop_
_entity.id
_entity.type
_entity.pdbx_description
1 polymer ?
#
loop_
_entity_poly.entity_id
_entity_poly.type
_entity_poly.pdbx_seq_one_letter_code
_entity_poly.pdbx_strand_id
1 'polypeptide(L)'
;MVAHIHGTPKILSEAATAKHLQELVKHMEKGRDKPWQMKELGPGGLERRLRNIVGYEMPIEKMEVKFKLGQDERAADMSVAIKKLHEEGGREHLAEMMARHCKLTE
;
A
#
# COMPACT_ATOMS: atom_id res chain seq x y z
N MET A 1 -1.07 9.64 -1.49
CA MET A 1 -2.48 9.17 -1.58
C MET A 1 -2.85 8.56 -0.25
N VAL A 2 -4.10 8.72 0.19
CA VAL A 2 -4.64 8.00 1.35
C VAL A 2 -5.88 7.24 0.87
N ALA A 3 -6.01 5.99 1.31
CA ALA A 3 -7.18 5.16 1.11
C ALA A 3 -7.72 4.71 2.46
N HIS A 4 -9.00 4.94 2.72
CA HIS A 4 -9.73 4.34 3.83
C HIS A 4 -10.58 3.21 3.25
N ILE A 5 -10.35 1.99 3.74
CA ILE A 5 -11.09 0.79 3.33
C ILE A 5 -11.86 0.32 4.55
N HIS A 6 -13.17 0.20 4.40
CA HIS A 6 -14.08 -0.27 5.43
C HIS A 6 -14.64 -1.63 5.01
N GLY A 7 -14.78 -2.50 5.99
CA GLY A 7 -15.40 -3.81 5.84
C GLY A 7 -15.46 -4.53 7.17
N THR A 8 -16.22 -5.62 7.21
CA THR A 8 -16.33 -6.45 8.41
C THR A 8 -15.33 -7.62 8.34
N PRO A 9 -14.37 -7.74 9.28
CA PRO A 9 -13.42 -8.85 9.29
C PRO A 9 -14.12 -10.20 9.50
N LYS A 10 -13.64 -11.23 8.79
CA LYS A 10 -14.03 -12.62 8.96
C LYS A 10 -12.79 -13.45 9.28
N ILE A 11 -12.85 -14.19 10.38
CA ILE A 11 -11.74 -15.04 10.81
C ILE A 11 -11.54 -16.17 9.80
N LEU A 12 -10.28 -16.38 9.43
CA LEU A 12 -9.88 -17.43 8.52
C LEU A 12 -9.52 -18.71 9.28
N SER A 13 -9.63 -19.85 8.59
CA SER A 13 -9.06 -21.10 9.09
C SER A 13 -7.53 -21.02 9.11
N GLU A 14 -6.89 -21.87 9.90
CA GLU A 14 -5.42 -21.99 9.91
C GLU A 14 -4.87 -22.32 8.51
N ALA A 15 -5.53 -23.19 7.76
CA ALA A 15 -5.13 -23.55 6.40
C ALA A 15 -5.18 -22.35 5.43
N ALA A 16 -6.25 -21.54 5.50
CA ALA A 16 -6.35 -20.32 4.70
C ALA A 16 -5.33 -19.26 5.13
N THR A 17 -5.11 -19.13 6.44
CA THR A 17 -4.08 -18.24 7.01
C THR A 17 -2.67 -18.63 6.52
N ALA A 18 -2.34 -19.92 6.57
CA ALA A 18 -1.06 -20.43 6.08
C ALA A 18 -0.85 -20.14 4.59
N LYS A 19 -1.91 -20.30 3.77
CA LYS A 19 -1.87 -19.95 2.35
C LYS A 19 -1.55 -18.47 2.14
N HIS A 20 -2.24 -17.56 2.83
CA HIS A 20 -1.97 -16.12 2.70
C HIS A 20 -0.60 -15.71 3.22
N LEU A 21 -0.08 -16.37 4.26
CA LEU A 21 1.30 -16.15 4.71
C LEU A 21 2.33 -16.54 3.63
N GLN A 22 2.10 -17.64 2.89
CA GLN A 22 2.97 -18.00 1.77
C GLN A 22 2.91 -16.97 0.64
N GLU A 23 1.71 -16.50 0.30
CA GLU A 23 1.52 -15.44 -0.71
C GLU A 23 2.19 -14.13 -0.30
N LEU A 24 2.09 -13.75 0.99
CA LEU A 24 2.73 -12.57 1.56
C LEU A 24 4.25 -12.66 1.45
N VAL A 25 4.85 -13.80 1.83
CA VAL A 25 6.30 -14.02 1.70
C VAL A 25 6.73 -13.90 0.24
N LYS A 26 6.02 -14.56 -0.68
CA LYS A 26 6.31 -14.47 -2.12
C LYS A 26 6.24 -13.03 -2.63
N HIS A 27 5.29 -12.24 -2.15
CA HIS A 27 5.13 -10.84 -2.54
C HIS A 27 6.26 -9.96 -2.01
N MET A 28 6.56 -10.05 -0.71
CA MET A 28 7.53 -9.19 -0.02
C MET A 28 8.98 -9.51 -0.36
N GLU A 29 9.28 -10.76 -0.71
CA GLU A 29 10.61 -11.20 -1.11
C GLU A 29 10.86 -11.08 -2.62
N LYS A 30 9.87 -10.62 -3.39
CA LYS A 30 9.97 -10.46 -4.84
C LYS A 30 11.09 -9.49 -5.20
N GLY A 31 12.02 -9.93 -6.05
CA GLY A 31 13.11 -9.10 -6.58
C GLY A 31 14.38 -9.06 -5.72
N ARG A 32 14.43 -9.82 -4.61
CA ARG A 32 15.67 -10.00 -3.83
C ARG A 32 16.56 -11.06 -4.49
N ASP A 33 17.88 -10.88 -4.39
CA ASP A 33 18.87 -11.83 -4.90
C ASP A 33 18.81 -13.20 -4.20
N LYS A 34 18.48 -13.18 -2.90
CA LYS A 34 18.32 -14.37 -2.06
C LYS A 34 16.99 -14.27 -1.29
N PRO A 35 15.86 -14.55 -1.95
CA PRO A 35 14.55 -14.41 -1.34
C PRO A 35 14.39 -15.45 -0.23
N TRP A 36 13.98 -15.00 0.95
CA TRP A 36 13.69 -15.90 2.05
C TRP A 36 12.46 -16.76 1.73
N GLN A 37 12.51 -18.05 2.07
CA GLN A 37 11.43 -19.00 1.86
C GLN A 37 10.88 -19.51 3.18
N MET A 38 9.55 -19.69 3.24
CA MET A 38 8.87 -20.20 4.43
C MET A 38 9.47 -21.54 4.95
N LYS A 39 10.02 -22.37 4.07
CA LYS A 39 10.69 -23.64 4.43
C LYS A 39 11.94 -23.46 5.30
N GLU A 40 12.56 -22.29 5.29
CA GLU A 40 13.73 -21.95 6.12
C GLU A 40 13.36 -21.83 7.60
N LEU A 41 12.07 -21.86 7.95
CA LEU A 41 11.60 -22.02 9.33
C LEU A 41 11.94 -23.40 9.94
N GLY A 42 12.33 -24.37 9.10
CA GLY A 42 12.57 -25.75 9.52
C GLY A 42 11.28 -26.55 9.77
N PRO A 43 11.41 -27.86 10.03
CA PRO A 43 10.26 -28.73 10.28
C PRO A 43 9.41 -28.25 11.47
N GLY A 44 8.08 -28.17 11.29
CA GLY A 44 7.16 -27.73 12.35
C GLY A 44 7.21 -26.22 12.65
N GLY A 45 8.04 -25.46 11.94
CA GLY A 45 8.31 -24.06 12.24
C GLY A 45 7.12 -23.14 11.99
N LEU A 46 6.35 -23.42 10.93
CA LEU A 46 5.13 -22.67 10.62
C LEU A 46 4.01 -23.05 11.60
N GLU A 47 3.80 -24.33 11.83
CA GLU A 47 2.74 -24.89 12.69
C GLU A 47 2.83 -24.35 14.11
N ARG A 48 4.05 -24.25 14.67
CA ARG A 48 4.28 -23.67 16.01
C ARG A 48 3.89 -22.18 16.09
N ARG A 49 4.01 -21.44 15.00
CA ARG A 49 3.70 -20.01 14.93
C ARG A 49 2.22 -19.79 14.62
N LEU A 50 1.66 -20.59 13.73
CA LEU A 50 0.30 -20.45 13.20
C LEU A 50 -0.75 -20.46 14.31
N ARG A 51 -0.59 -21.31 15.33
CA ARG A 51 -1.47 -21.34 16.52
C ARG A 51 -1.58 -20.02 17.30
N ASN A 52 -0.63 -19.10 17.09
CA ASN A 52 -0.58 -17.78 17.74
C ASN A 52 -0.88 -16.65 16.75
N ILE A 53 -1.37 -16.96 15.54
CA ILE A 53 -1.70 -16.00 14.49
C ILE A 53 -3.19 -16.12 14.19
N VAL A 54 -3.92 -15.02 14.36
CA VAL A 54 -5.31 -14.91 13.92
C VAL A 54 -5.32 -14.33 12.52
N GLY A 55 -5.52 -15.20 11.52
CA GLY A 55 -5.78 -14.74 10.15
C GLY A 55 -7.22 -14.26 10.00
N TYR A 56 -7.41 -13.19 9.23
CA TYR A 56 -8.72 -12.70 8.84
C TYR A 56 -8.69 -12.16 7.41
N GLU A 57 -9.84 -12.19 6.76
CA GLU A 57 -10.11 -11.43 5.55
C GLU A 57 -11.09 -10.30 5.86
N MET A 58 -11.02 -9.20 5.13
CA MET A 58 -11.97 -8.10 5.26
C MET A 58 -12.54 -7.78 3.88
N PRO A 59 -13.71 -8.35 3.53
CA PRO A 59 -14.43 -7.99 2.32
C PRO A 59 -14.64 -6.48 2.26
N ILE A 60 -14.30 -5.87 1.13
CA ILE A 60 -14.43 -4.41 0.96
C ILE A 60 -15.91 -4.06 0.85
N GLU A 61 -16.42 -3.28 1.80
CA GLU A 61 -17.79 -2.77 1.80
C GLU A 61 -17.83 -1.31 1.31
N LYS A 62 -16.82 -0.52 1.69
CA LYS A 62 -16.68 0.87 1.27
C LYS A 62 -15.22 1.25 1.14
N MET A 63 -14.91 2.06 0.14
CA MET A 63 -13.58 2.61 -0.09
C MET A 63 -13.66 4.12 -0.33
N GLU A 64 -12.85 4.88 0.38
CA GLU A 64 -12.68 6.31 0.18
C GLU A 64 -11.21 6.59 -0.15
N VAL A 65 -10.95 7.24 -1.28
CA VAL A 65 -9.59 7.58 -1.70
C VAL A 65 -9.48 9.09 -1.84
N LYS A 66 -8.47 9.67 -1.18
CA LYS A 66 -8.13 11.08 -1.33
C LYS A 66 -6.64 11.22 -1.64
N PHE A 67 -6.34 11.91 -2.73
CA PHE A 67 -4.99 12.43 -2.95
C PHE A 67 -4.83 13.67 -2.07
N LYS A 68 -3.76 13.74 -1.27
CA LYS A 68 -3.40 14.93 -0.49
C LYS A 68 -2.13 15.49 -1.11
N LEU A 69 -2.30 16.56 -1.88
CA LEU A 69 -1.29 17.11 -2.77
C LEU A 69 -1.24 18.66 -2.72
N GLY A 70 -1.81 19.27 -1.67
CA GLY A 70 -1.91 20.73 -1.54
C GLY A 70 -3.15 21.35 -2.19
N GLN A 71 -4.22 20.57 -2.36
CA GLN A 71 -5.45 21.05 -3.02
C GLN A 71 -6.17 22.20 -2.30
N ASP A 72 -5.86 22.41 -1.01
CA ASP A 72 -6.44 23.45 -0.17
C ASP A 72 -5.56 24.72 -0.11
N GLU A 73 -4.41 24.72 -0.81
CA GLU A 73 -3.48 25.86 -0.88
C GLU A 73 -3.81 26.82 -2.04
N ARG A 74 -3.17 28.00 -2.05
CA ARG A 74 -3.35 29.00 -3.11
C ARG A 74 -2.84 28.49 -4.46
N ALA A 75 -3.59 28.76 -5.53
CA ALA A 75 -3.23 28.34 -6.89
C ALA A 75 -1.83 28.80 -7.33
N ALA A 76 -1.41 30.01 -6.92
CA ALA A 76 -0.08 30.53 -7.21
C ALA A 76 1.04 29.71 -6.55
N ASP A 77 0.87 29.32 -5.29
CA ASP A 77 1.85 28.51 -4.56
C ASP A 77 1.97 27.12 -5.18
N MET A 78 0.83 26.51 -5.54
CA MET A 78 0.81 25.19 -6.19
C MET A 78 1.43 25.21 -7.59
N SER A 79 1.21 26.29 -8.35
CA SER A 79 1.82 26.45 -9.69
C SER A 79 3.34 26.53 -9.60
N VAL A 80 3.89 27.25 -8.61
CA VAL A 80 5.33 27.32 -8.37
C VAL A 80 5.88 25.95 -7.93
N ALA A 81 5.19 25.26 -7.02
CA ALA A 81 5.60 23.94 -6.56
C ALA A 81 5.65 22.92 -7.71
N ILE A 82 4.62 22.88 -8.57
CA ILE A 82 4.58 22.01 -9.76
C ILE A 82 5.74 22.32 -10.71
N LYS A 83 5.96 23.60 -11.01
CA LYS A 83 7.07 24.02 -11.87
C LYS A 83 8.43 23.57 -11.32
N LYS A 84 8.65 23.72 -10.01
CA LYS A 84 9.89 23.30 -9.36
C LYS A 84 10.11 21.80 -9.42
N LEU A 85 9.06 21.01 -9.24
CA LEU A 85 9.15 19.55 -9.37
C LEU A 85 9.53 19.09 -10.79
N HIS A 86 9.06 19.80 -11.83
CA HIS A 86 9.50 19.56 -13.20
C HIS A 86 10.97 19.94 -13.43
N GLU A 87 11.44 21.03 -12.81
CA GLU A 87 12.83 21.49 -12.94
C GLU A 87 13.84 20.57 -12.21
N GLU A 88 13.48 20.03 -11.03
CA GLU A 88 14.36 19.17 -10.23
C GLU A 88 14.55 17.76 -10.82
N GLY A 89 13.61 17.32 -11.66
CA GLY A 89 13.65 16.00 -12.30
C GLY A 89 13.41 14.82 -11.35
N GLY A 90 13.00 13.68 -11.92
CA GLY A 90 12.74 12.46 -11.15
C GLY A 90 11.45 12.48 -10.32
N ARG A 91 10.64 13.55 -10.44
CA ARG A 91 9.34 13.71 -9.75
C ARG A 91 8.19 14.10 -10.68
N GLU A 92 8.34 13.89 -11.98
CA GLU A 92 7.33 14.17 -13.02
C GLU A 92 5.95 13.64 -12.67
N HIS A 93 5.87 12.39 -12.23
CA HIS A 93 4.59 11.80 -11.87
C HIS A 93 3.90 12.54 -10.71
N LEU A 94 4.67 13.03 -9.73
CA LEU A 94 4.12 13.82 -8.63
C LEU A 94 3.64 15.19 -9.13
N ALA A 95 4.40 15.85 -10.00
CA ALA A 95 4.03 17.12 -10.61
C ALA A 95 2.74 17.01 -11.42
N GLU A 96 2.61 15.96 -12.23
CA GLU A 96 1.39 15.64 -12.99
C GLU A 96 0.19 15.36 -12.08
N MET A 97 0.39 14.60 -11.01
CA MET A 97 -0.67 14.34 -10.03
C MET A 97 -1.11 15.63 -9.32
N MET A 98 -0.17 16.51 -8.97
CA MET A 98 -0.49 17.80 -8.36
C MET A 98 -1.27 18.69 -9.33
N ALA A 99 -0.84 18.78 -10.59
CA ALA A 99 -1.55 19.53 -11.63
C ALA A 99 -2.97 19.01 -11.89
N ARG A 100 -3.17 17.70 -11.81
CA ARG A 100 -4.49 17.06 -11.99
C ARG A 100 -5.45 17.33 -10.83
N HIS A 101 -4.93 17.37 -9.61
CA HIS A 101 -5.78 17.36 -8.41
C HIS A 101 -5.90 18.72 -7.71
N CYS A 102 -5.00 19.66 -7.94
CA CYS A 102 -5.09 21.01 -7.38
C CYS A 102 -5.93 21.92 -8.29
N LYS A 103 -6.76 22.77 -7.71
CA LYS A 103 -7.51 23.78 -8.46
C LYS A 103 -6.56 24.94 -8.80
N LEU A 104 -6.07 24.96 -10.03
CA LEU A 104 -5.08 25.96 -10.47
C LEU A 104 -5.71 27.21 -11.11
N THR A 105 -7.04 27.29 -11.18
CA THR A 105 -7.79 28.48 -11.61
C THR A 105 -8.55 29.09 -10.43
N GLU A 106 -8.59 30.41 -10.35
CA GLU A 106 -9.42 31.17 -9.40
C GLU A 106 -10.93 30.97 -9.64
#